data_AF-A0A6N2SDL2-F1
#
_entry.id   AF-A0A6N2SDL2-F1
#
_cell.length_a   1.000
_cell.length_b   1.000
_cell.length_c   1.000
_cell.angle_alpha   90.00
_cell.angle_beta   90.00
_cell.angle_gamma   90.00
#
_symmetry.space_group_name_H-M   'P 1'
#
loop_
_entity.id
_entity.type
_entity.pdbx_description
1 polymer ?
#
loop_
_entity_poly.entity_id
_entity_poly.type
_entity_poly.pdbx_seq_one_letter_code
_entity_poly.pdbx_strand_id
1 'polypeptide(L)'
;MKDKTRLIALSDSPEMDGELVIFETNAPSKRLKELEKESCALFTEEAYDEIPNWSYTLEFEGYLCRYIDSEQHVTQYGTSEEWQQENYQNIKEIYYIDKLKPESIN
;
A
#
# COMPACT_ATOMS: atom_id res chain seq x y z
N MET A 1 23.88 0.56 -11.67
CA MET A 1 22.71 1.32 -12.14
C MET A 1 22.03 1.86 -10.89
N LYS A 2 21.70 3.16 -10.81
CA LYS A 2 20.74 3.58 -9.78
C LYS A 2 19.43 2.94 -10.18
N ASP A 3 18.95 1.98 -9.40
CA ASP A 3 17.67 1.33 -9.71
C ASP A 3 16.60 2.39 -9.83
N LYS A 4 15.90 2.38 -10.97
CA LYS A 4 14.91 3.40 -11.30
C LYS A 4 13.75 3.28 -10.30
N THR A 5 13.53 4.32 -9.50
CA THR A 5 12.42 4.39 -8.56
C THR A 5 11.13 4.80 -9.27
N ARG A 6 9.99 4.50 -8.63
CA ARG A 6 8.67 4.96 -9.03
C ARG A 6 7.79 5.18 -7.80
N LEU A 7 6.75 5.98 -7.98
CA LEU A 7 5.72 6.18 -6.96
C LEU A 7 4.69 5.05 -7.04
N ILE A 8 4.33 4.52 -5.87
CA ILE A 8 3.22 3.58 -5.67
C ILE A 8 2.28 4.14 -4.59
N ALA A 9 1.05 3.65 -4.56
CA ALA A 9 0.13 3.91 -3.44
C ALA A 9 -0.20 2.60 -2.71
N LEU A 10 -0.38 2.69 -1.39
CA LEU A 10 -0.82 1.60 -0.51
C LEU A 10 -2.01 2.08 0.31
N SER A 11 -3.15 1.41 0.19
CA SER A 11 -4.31 1.57 1.08
C SER A 11 -4.08 0.64 2.27
N ASP A 12 -3.92 1.18 3.48
CA ASP A 12 -3.52 0.40 4.66
C ASP A 12 -4.68 -0.28 5.41
N SER A 13 -5.91 0.05 5.03
CA SER A 13 -7.15 -0.57 5.50
C SER A 13 -8.24 -0.39 4.44
N PRO A 14 -9.24 -1.30 4.36
CA PRO A 14 -10.41 -1.11 3.51
C PRO A 14 -11.48 -0.20 4.15
N GLU A 15 -11.31 0.14 5.43
CA GLU A 15 -12.26 0.91 6.22
C GLU A 15 -12.04 2.41 6.07
N MET A 16 -13.06 3.21 6.42
CA MET A 16 -13.05 4.66 6.23
C MET A 16 -11.98 5.39 7.09
N ASP A 17 -11.49 4.73 8.14
CA ASP A 17 -10.47 5.22 9.06
C ASP A 17 -9.04 4.89 8.62
N GLY A 18 -8.86 4.17 7.51
CA GLY A 18 -7.56 3.93 6.89
C GLY A 18 -6.97 5.15 6.18
N GLU A 19 -5.76 4.97 5.68
CA GLU A 19 -5.01 5.95 4.91
C GLU A 19 -4.51 5.38 3.57
N LEU A 20 -4.46 6.25 2.57
CA LEU A 20 -3.71 6.02 1.35
C LEU A 20 -2.31 6.58 1.51
N VAL A 21 -1.31 5.71 1.51
CA VAL A 21 0.10 6.05 1.69
C VAL A 21 0.84 6.04 0.36
N ILE A 22 1.64 7.08 0.09
CA ILE A 22 2.47 7.19 -1.11
C ILE A 22 3.91 6.84 -0.80
N PHE A 23 4.47 5.87 -1.53
CA PHE A 23 5.87 5.48 -1.42
C PHE A 23 6.63 5.72 -2.74
N GLU A 24 7.87 6.18 -2.63
CA GLU A 24 8.87 6.05 -3.70
C GLU A 24 9.67 4.76 -3.50
N THR A 25 9.67 3.86 -4.49
CA THR A 25 10.41 2.60 -4.38
C THR A 25 11.01 2.09 -5.69
N ASN A 26 12.11 1.33 -5.57
CA ASN A 26 12.67 0.51 -6.65
C ASN A 26 12.27 -0.98 -6.55
N ALA A 27 11.47 -1.37 -5.54
CA ALA A 27 11.08 -2.76 -5.34
C ALA A 27 10.27 -3.28 -6.54
N PRO A 28 10.54 -4.49 -7.03
CA PRO A 28 9.85 -5.03 -8.19
C PRO A 28 8.37 -5.27 -7.86
N SER A 29 7.48 -5.01 -8.82
CA SER A 29 6.03 -5.21 -8.66
C SER A 29 5.67 -6.62 -8.18
N LYS A 30 6.46 -7.63 -8.55
CA LYS A 30 6.28 -9.01 -8.07
C LYS A 30 6.41 -9.10 -6.54
N ARG A 31 7.45 -8.49 -5.96
CA ARG A 31 7.67 -8.51 -4.51
C ARG A 31 6.61 -7.71 -3.77
N LEU A 32 6.26 -6.52 -4.29
CA LEU A 32 5.19 -5.70 -3.72
C LEU A 32 3.84 -6.44 -3.70
N LYS A 33 3.52 -7.23 -4.74
CA LYS A 33 2.32 -8.10 -4.76
C LYS A 33 2.40 -9.28 -3.77
N GLU A 34 3.59 -9.79 -3.49
CA GLU A 34 3.77 -10.81 -2.45
C GLU A 34 3.54 -10.19 -1.08
N LEU A 35 4.08 -9.00 -0.84
CA LEU A 35 3.91 -8.23 0.40
C LEU A 35 2.44 -7.83 0.62
N GLU A 36 1.72 -7.42 -0.43
CA GLU A 36 0.27 -7.23 -0.40
C GLU A 36 -0.48 -8.47 0.07
N LYS A 37 -0.16 -9.64 -0.52
CA LYS A 37 -0.80 -10.90 -0.11
C LYS A 37 -0.50 -11.28 1.34
N GLU A 38 0.75 -11.10 1.76
CA GLU A 38 1.17 -11.32 3.16
C GLU A 38 0.37 -10.41 4.10
N SER A 39 0.29 -9.11 3.81
CA SER A 39 -0.49 -8.14 4.59
C SER A 39 -1.98 -8.49 4.62
N CYS A 40 -2.60 -8.82 3.49
CA CYS A 40 -4.03 -9.18 3.43
C CYS A 40 -4.34 -10.47 4.20
N ALA A 41 -3.44 -11.47 4.15
CA ALA A 41 -3.61 -12.70 4.92
C ALA A 41 -3.63 -12.41 6.42
N LEU A 42 -2.67 -11.63 6.92
CA LEU A 42 -2.57 -11.24 8.32
C LEU A 42 -3.76 -10.35 8.75
N PHE A 43 -4.21 -9.44 7.88
CA PHE A 43 -5.41 -8.64 8.12
C PHE A 43 -6.67 -9.51 8.25
N THR A 44 -6.78 -10.57 7.43
CA THR A 44 -7.89 -11.53 7.47
C THR A 44 -7.88 -12.37 8.74
N GLU A 45 -6.70 -12.71 9.24
CA GLU A 45 -6.50 -13.45 10.50
C GLU A 45 -6.61 -12.56 11.75
N GLU A 46 -6.91 -11.27 11.58
CA GLU A 46 -6.96 -10.25 12.65
C GLU A 46 -5.61 -10.12 13.40
N ALA A 47 -4.51 -10.53 12.76
CA ALA A 47 -3.14 -10.43 13.26
C ALA A 47 -2.52 -9.06 12.91
N TYR A 48 -3.19 -7.98 13.30
CA TYR A 48 -2.83 -6.61 12.90
C TYR A 48 -1.42 -6.18 13.35
N ASP A 49 -0.97 -6.66 14.51
CA ASP A 49 0.39 -6.38 15.01
C ASP A 49 1.49 -7.08 14.19
N GLU A 50 1.12 -8.06 13.36
CA GLU A 50 2.05 -8.82 12.53
C GLU A 50 2.13 -8.29 11.09
N ILE A 51 1.22 -7.41 10.64
CA ILE A 51 1.31 -6.93 9.24
C ILE A 51 2.60 -6.13 9.07
N PRO A 52 3.40 -6.46 8.03
CA PRO A 52 4.73 -5.89 7.88
C PRO A 52 4.66 -4.38 7.64
N ASN A 53 5.56 -3.64 8.27
CA ASN A 53 5.82 -2.27 7.85
C ASN A 53 6.53 -2.32 6.48
N TRP A 54 5.85 -1.88 5.42
CA TRP A 54 6.35 -2.02 4.04
C TRP A 54 7.68 -1.31 3.82
N SER A 55 7.84 -0.08 4.33
CA SER A 55 9.08 0.68 4.19
C SER A 55 10.25 -0.05 4.85
N TYR A 56 10.09 -0.45 6.11
CA TYR A 56 11.13 -1.19 6.85
C TYR A 56 11.47 -2.54 6.19
N THR A 57 10.45 -3.30 5.77
CA THR A 57 10.62 -4.63 5.18
C THR A 57 11.40 -4.54 3.86
N LEU A 58 11.01 -3.60 2.98
CA LEU A 58 11.68 -3.41 1.70
C LEU A 58 13.10 -2.87 1.87
N GLU A 59 13.34 -1.94 2.80
CA GLU A 59 14.69 -1.46 3.12
C GLU A 59 15.59 -2.55 3.69
N PHE A 60 15.07 -3.42 4.55
CA PHE A 60 15.79 -4.58 5.07
C PHE A 60 16.16 -5.58 3.97
N GLU A 61 15.29 -5.76 2.97
CA GLU A 61 15.54 -6.58 1.77
C GLU A 61 16.53 -5.93 0.77
N GLY A 62 16.96 -4.69 1.02
CA GLY A 62 17.90 -3.95 0.18
C GLY A 62 17.27 -3.10 -0.92
N TYR A 63 15.94 -2.95 -0.91
CA TYR A 63 15.22 -2.02 -1.77
C TYR A 63 15.21 -0.61 -1.16
N LEU A 64 15.03 0.40 -2.00
CA LEU A 64 14.70 1.75 -1.55
C LEU A 64 13.18 1.81 -1.38
N CYS A 65 12.69 2.25 -0.23
CA CYS A 65 11.26 2.51 -0.02
C CYS A 65 11.08 3.71 0.93
N ARG A 66 10.83 4.87 0.34
CA ARG A 66 10.66 6.13 1.07
C ARG A 66 9.21 6.51 1.17
N TYR A 67 8.75 6.84 2.37
CA TYR A 67 7.49 7.54 2.58
C TYR A 67 7.55 8.93 1.93
N ILE A 68 6.52 9.28 1.17
CA ILE A 68 6.38 10.57 0.50
C ILE A 68 5.28 11.39 1.14
N ASP A 69 4.10 10.79 1.31
CA ASP A 69 2.88 11.48 1.77
C ASP A 69 1.81 10.46 2.17
N SER A 70 0.76 10.90 2.87
CA SER A 70 -0.45 10.10 3.09
C SER A 70 -1.69 10.98 3.26
N GLU A 71 -2.86 10.41 2.96
CA GLU A 71 -4.16 11.05 3.16
C GLU A 71 -5.17 10.05 3.71
N GLN A 72 -5.99 10.48 4.67
CA GLN A 72 -7.06 9.64 5.23
C GLN A 72 -8.08 9.30 4.15
N HIS A 73 -8.62 8.08 4.19
CA HIS A 73 -9.56 7.62 3.18
C HIS A 73 -10.78 8.54 3.04
N VAL A 74 -11.28 9.06 4.17
CA VAL A 74 -12.37 10.03 4.21
C VAL A 74 -12.02 11.17 5.15
N THR A 75 -12.06 12.40 4.64
CA THR A 75 -12.00 13.63 5.43
C THR A 75 -13.28 14.45 5.25
N GLN A 76 -13.40 15.56 5.98
CA GLN A 76 -14.49 16.52 5.75
C GLN A 76 -14.39 17.24 4.38
N TYR A 77 -13.25 17.15 3.71
CA TYR A 77 -12.94 17.88 2.48
C TYR A 77 -12.99 17.01 1.22
N GLY A 78 -13.00 15.68 1.36
CA GLY A 78 -13.01 14.73 0.25
C GLY A 78 -12.48 13.36 0.64
N THR A 79 -12.16 12.55 -0.37
CA THR A 79 -11.60 11.21 -0.22
C THR A 79 -10.12 11.16 -0.61
N SER A 80 -9.37 10.20 -0.07
CA SER A 80 -7.99 9.94 -0.50
C SER A 80 -7.86 9.64 -2.00
N GLU A 81 -8.91 9.11 -2.64
CA GLU A 81 -8.94 8.88 -4.09
C GLU A 81 -8.94 10.19 -4.87
N GLU A 82 -9.82 11.13 -4.50
CA GLU A 82 -9.87 12.47 -5.10
C GLU A 82 -8.54 13.19 -4.90
N TRP A 83 -7.99 13.15 -3.68
CA TRP A 83 -6.68 13.72 -3.36
C TRP A 83 -5.55 13.11 -4.21
N GLN A 84 -5.54 11.78 -4.40
CA GLN A 84 -4.54 11.10 -5.23
C GLN A 84 -4.68 11.48 -6.70
N GLN A 85 -5.91 11.65 -7.19
CA GLN A 85 -6.20 12.13 -8.55
C GLN A 85 -5.86 13.61 -8.74
N GLU A 86 -5.73 14.41 -7.69
CA GLU A 86 -5.28 15.81 -7.81
C GLU A 86 -3.75 15.92 -7.74
N ASN A 87 -3.13 15.21 -6.80
CA ASN A 87 -1.71 15.40 -6.45
C ASN A 87 -0.78 14.37 -7.09
N TYR A 88 -1.28 13.17 -7.38
CA TYR A 88 -0.48 11.99 -7.73
C TYR A 88 -1.05 11.22 -8.94
N GLN A 89 -1.62 11.92 -9.93
CA GLN A 89 -2.23 11.37 -11.17
C GLN A 89 -1.41 10.33 -11.93
N ASN A 90 -0.10 10.34 -11.76
CA ASN A 90 0.82 9.46 -12.48
C ASN A 90 1.05 8.10 -11.78
N ILE A 91 0.52 7.91 -10.57
CA ILE A 91 0.59 6.63 -9.85
C ILE A 91 -0.42 5.68 -10.49
N LYS A 92 0.09 4.62 -11.13
CA LYS A 92 -0.73 3.57 -11.76
C LYS A 92 -0.71 2.24 -11.00
N GLU A 93 0.11 2.15 -9.98
CA GLU A 93 0.36 0.94 -9.21
C GLU A 93 -0.09 1.20 -7.78
N ILE A 94 -1.20 0.55 -7.41
CA ILE A 94 -1.90 0.72 -6.14
C ILE A 94 -2.05 -0.67 -5.53
N TYR A 95 -1.79 -0.75 -4.24
CA TYR A 95 -1.90 -1.95 -3.42
C TYR A 95 -2.90 -1.72 -2.29
N TYR A 96 -3.54 -2.80 -1.84
CA TYR A 96 -4.59 -2.72 -0.82
C TYR A 96 -4.37 -3.77 0.25
N ILE A 97 -4.36 -3.36 1.51
CA ILE A 97 -4.49 -4.25 2.66
C ILE A 97 -5.98 -4.33 2.97
N ASP A 98 -6.60 -5.46 2.65
CA ASP A 98 -8.02 -5.73 2.86
C ASP A 98 -8.18 -7.18 3.34
N LYS A 99 -9.34 -7.48 3.93
CA LYS A 99 -9.75 -8.88 4.11
C LYS A 99 -9.77 -9.52 2.73
N LEU A 100 -9.03 -10.61 2.59
CA LEU A 100 -9.23 -11.48 1.45
C LEU A 100 -10.70 -11.88 1.50
N LYS A 101 -11.51 -11.38 0.56
CA LYS A 101 -12.82 -11.97 0.34
C LYS A 101 -12.55 -13.46 0.18
N PRO A 102 -13.20 -14.33 0.97
CA PRO A 102 -13.11 -15.75 0.69
C PRO A 102 -13.61 -15.88 -0.74
N GLU A 103 -12.67 -16.08 -1.67
CA GLU A 103 -13.02 -16.23 -3.07
C GLU A 103 -14.04 -17.35 -3.11
N SER A 104 -15.19 -17.05 -3.70
CA SER A 104 -16.17 -17.99 -4.18
C SER A 104 -15.46 -19.29 -4.59
N ILE A 105 -15.44 -20.25 -3.66
CA ILE A 105 -15.06 -21.61 -3.97
C ILE A 105 -16.16 -22.06 -4.93
N ASN A 106 -15.88 -22.00 -6.23
CA ASN A 106 -16.69 -22.66 -7.24
C ASN A 106 -16.80 -24.14 -6.91
#